data_AF-A0AA37QCG5-F1
#
_entry.id   AF-A0AA37QCG5-F1
#
_cell.length_a   1.000
_cell.length_b   1.000
_cell.length_c   1.000
_cell.angle_alpha   90.00
_cell.angle_beta   90.00
_cell.angle_gamma   90.00
#
_symmetry.space_group_name_H-M   'P 1'
#
loop_
_entity.id
_entity.type
_entity.pdbx_description
1 polymer ?
#
loop_
_entity_poly.entity_id
_entity_poly.type
_entity_poly.pdbx_seq_one_letter_code
_entity_poly.pdbx_strand_id
1 'polypeptide(L)'
;MIEECQDKICYLTQERDYARTHQKIVEIPVEKPVLYEKCEACNRTAYQNAKAKYETQKERLAGQYKAKTVMFQTTLFLLAWYSLTTTLFQAVQSDMFLVDCKSFFNDLASFIQTFVGWTIDAGHSAAQISTKIPNAFIAGMVYWLLLILIVGICMAGTGMLAILIEIKVIELYKKNCWDVITLLMILTSVAIVIYFGESIKKVLSVNLLLLFVLSQGAYVGIRCYLKVWLEKRPY
;
A
#
# COMPACT_ATOMS: atom_id res chain seq x y z
N MET A 1 -47.65 -15.74 21.18
CA MET A 1 -46.41 -15.63 20.37
C MET A 1 -45.93 -14.19 20.22
N ILE A 2 -46.81 -13.20 19.95
CA ILE A 2 -46.40 -11.78 19.85
C ILE A 2 -46.18 -11.12 21.22
N GLU A 3 -46.99 -11.44 22.24
CA GLU A 3 -46.81 -10.93 23.62
C GLU A 3 -45.49 -11.38 24.27
N GLU A 4 -45.12 -12.66 24.13
CA GLU A 4 -43.83 -13.18 24.61
C GLU A 4 -42.62 -12.47 23.97
N CYS A 5 -42.76 -12.01 22.72
CA CYS A 5 -41.71 -11.29 22.02
C CYS A 5 -41.58 -9.85 22.55
N GLN A 6 -42.70 -9.20 22.87
CA GLN A 6 -42.71 -7.87 23.47
C GLN A 6 -42.15 -7.87 24.90
N ASP A 7 -42.47 -8.87 25.71
CA ASP A 7 -41.89 -9.01 27.05
C ASP A 7 -40.38 -9.20 27.01
N LYS A 8 -39.88 -9.98 26.03
CA LYS A 8 -38.45 -10.22 25.87
C LYS A 8 -37.70 -8.97 25.39
N ILE A 9 -38.33 -8.15 24.55
CA ILE A 9 -37.78 -6.85 24.16
C ILE A 9 -37.79 -5.88 25.34
N CYS A 10 -38.83 -5.89 26.17
CA CYS A 10 -38.92 -5.07 27.38
C CYS A 10 -37.81 -5.44 28.39
N TYR A 11 -37.60 -6.74 28.62
CA TYR A 11 -36.53 -7.26 29.47
C TYR A 11 -35.13 -6.89 28.96
N LEU A 12 -34.86 -7.09 27.67
CA LEU A 12 -33.56 -6.76 27.07
C LEU A 12 -33.30 -5.24 27.02
N THR A 13 -34.36 -4.43 26.94
CA THR A 13 -34.25 -2.97 27.00
C THR A 13 -33.96 -2.51 28.43
N GLN A 14 -34.55 -3.16 29.43
CA GLN A 14 -34.27 -2.92 30.84
C GLN A 14 -32.84 -3.32 31.23
N GLU A 15 -32.32 -4.45 30.73
CA GLU A 15 -30.90 -4.82 30.91
C GLU A 15 -29.96 -3.87 30.17
N ARG A 16 -30.31 -3.40 28.97
CA ARG A 16 -29.51 -2.41 28.24
C ARG A 16 -29.46 -1.07 28.97
N ASP A 17 -30.57 -0.61 29.55
CA ASP A 17 -30.61 0.62 30.33
C ASP A 17 -29.95 0.48 31.71
N TYR A 18 -30.04 -0.71 32.34
CA TYR A 18 -29.28 -1.06 33.55
C TYR A 18 -27.77 -1.11 33.27
N ALA A 19 -27.34 -1.71 32.17
CA ALA A 19 -25.95 -1.71 31.74
C ALA A 19 -25.48 -0.30 31.35
N ARG A 20 -26.29 0.49 30.65
CA ARG A 20 -25.97 1.87 30.26
C ARG A 20 -25.85 2.82 31.45
N THR A 21 -26.64 2.62 32.51
CA THR A 21 -26.54 3.38 33.76
C THR A 21 -25.34 2.95 34.60
N HIS A 22 -24.94 1.69 34.57
CA HIS A 22 -23.73 1.20 35.26
C HIS A 22 -22.42 1.31 34.48
N GLN A 23 -22.48 1.56 33.17
CA GLN A 23 -21.32 1.62 32.28
C GLN A 23 -20.89 3.06 31.95
N LYS A 24 -21.60 4.07 32.43
CA LYS A 24 -21.16 5.47 32.40
C LYS A 24 -20.76 5.88 33.82
N ILE A 25 -19.45 6.01 34.04
CA ILE A 25 -18.76 6.34 35.31
C ILE A 25 -18.44 5.12 36.21
N VAL A 26 -17.62 4.22 35.70
CA VAL A 26 -16.41 3.81 36.43
C VAL A 26 -15.24 3.96 35.46
N GLU A 27 -15.01 5.20 35.04
CA GLU A 27 -13.62 5.61 34.83
C GLU A 27 -12.91 5.28 36.13
N ILE A 28 -12.03 4.28 36.07
CA ILE A 28 -11.21 3.86 37.19
C ILE A 28 -10.62 5.13 37.82
N PRO A 29 -11.05 5.54 39.03
CA PRO A 29 -10.30 6.55 39.76
C PRO A 29 -9.00 5.83 40.13
N VAL A 30 -7.92 6.23 39.46
CA VAL A 30 -6.56 5.76 39.76
C VAL A 30 -6.13 6.20 41.17
N GLU A 31 -6.92 7.01 41.86
CA GLU A 31 -6.72 7.39 43.25
C GLU A 31 -7.85 6.85 44.13
N LYS A 32 -7.55 5.83 44.92
CA LYS A 32 -8.38 5.49 46.09
C LYS A 32 -8.28 6.66 47.09
N PRO A 33 -9.35 7.39 47.44
CA PRO A 33 -9.34 8.13 48.70
C PRO A 33 -9.32 7.07 49.79
N VAL A 34 -8.18 6.99 50.48
CA VAL A 34 -7.99 6.03 51.56
C VAL A 34 -8.95 6.44 52.67
N LEU A 35 -9.92 5.57 52.96
CA LEU A 35 -10.74 5.67 54.17
C LEU A 35 -9.85 5.36 55.38
N TYR A 36 -9.15 6.34 55.93
CA TYR A 36 -8.57 6.24 57.28
C TYR A 36 -8.47 7.63 57.93
N GLU A 37 -9.62 8.15 58.35
CA GLU A 37 -9.60 9.08 59.48
C GLU A 37 -9.93 8.24 60.72
N LYS A 38 -8.96 8.14 61.64
CA LYS A 38 -8.96 7.38 62.92
C LYS A 38 -8.63 5.88 62.86
N CYS A 39 -7.33 5.58 62.77
CA CYS A 39 -6.79 4.34 63.34
C CYS A 39 -5.53 4.68 64.16
N GLU A 40 -5.74 5.11 65.39
CA GLU A 40 -4.69 5.62 66.30
C GLU A 40 -3.75 4.51 66.83
N ALA A 41 -4.02 3.24 66.47
CA ALA A 41 -3.26 2.06 66.86
C ALA A 41 -2.80 1.17 65.69
N CYS A 42 -2.94 1.59 64.43
CA CYS A 42 -2.52 0.77 63.28
C CYS A 42 -1.01 0.89 63.02
N ASN A 43 -0.32 -0.26 62.94
CA ASN A 43 1.11 -0.33 62.67
C ASN A 43 1.41 0.15 61.23
N ARG A 44 1.80 1.42 61.10
CA ARG A 44 2.03 2.14 59.83
C ARG A 44 2.93 1.38 58.85
N THR A 45 3.88 0.59 59.36
CA THR A 45 4.80 -0.24 58.59
C THR A 45 4.10 -1.42 57.91
N ALA A 46 3.15 -2.06 58.60
CA ALA A 46 2.36 -3.16 58.03
C ALA A 46 1.47 -2.67 56.89
N TYR A 47 0.89 -1.48 57.04
CA TYR A 47 0.10 -0.83 56.00
C TYR A 47 0.92 -0.46 54.76
N GLN A 48 2.11 0.14 54.94
CA GLN A 48 2.98 0.47 53.81
C GLN A 48 3.45 -0.77 53.06
N ASN A 49 3.78 -1.86 53.76
CA ASN A 49 4.10 -3.14 53.13
C ASN A 49 2.92 -3.74 52.36
N ALA A 50 1.71 -3.64 52.88
CA ALA A 50 0.50 -4.09 52.19
C ALA A 50 0.21 -3.24 50.94
N LYS A 51 0.37 -1.92 51.03
CA LYS A 51 0.23 -1.01 49.89
C LYS A 51 1.26 -1.31 48.80
N ALA A 52 2.53 -1.47 49.17
CA ALA A 52 3.60 -1.80 48.23
C ALA A 52 3.31 -3.13 47.51
N LYS A 53 2.93 -4.19 48.24
CA LYS A 53 2.52 -5.47 47.62
C LYS A 53 1.36 -5.30 46.64
N TYR A 54 0.36 -4.49 46.98
CA TYR A 54 -0.81 -4.27 46.13
C TYR A 54 -0.44 -3.49 44.85
N GLU A 55 0.39 -2.45 44.96
CA GLU A 55 0.93 -1.67 43.85
C GLU A 55 1.73 -2.56 42.89
N THR A 56 2.66 -3.37 43.42
CA THR A 56 3.47 -4.28 42.61
C THR A 56 2.61 -5.33 41.90
N GLN A 57 1.58 -5.87 42.56
CA GLN A 57 0.64 -6.78 41.92
C GLN A 57 -0.14 -6.09 40.80
N LYS A 58 -0.65 -4.88 41.04
CA LYS A 58 -1.39 -4.08 40.06
C LYS A 58 -0.54 -3.81 38.81
N GLU A 59 0.72 -3.41 38.97
CA GLU A 59 1.63 -3.21 37.83
C GLU A 59 1.91 -4.50 37.06
N ARG A 60 2.11 -5.62 37.77
CA ARG A 60 2.31 -6.93 37.13
C ARG A 60 1.09 -7.37 36.33
N LEU A 61 -0.11 -7.18 36.87
CA LEU A 61 -1.39 -7.41 36.19
C LEU A 61 -1.56 -6.48 34.99
N ALA A 62 -1.30 -5.18 35.15
CA ALA A 62 -1.38 -4.21 34.06
C ALA A 62 -0.40 -4.54 32.91
N GLY A 63 0.82 -4.97 33.25
CA GLY A 63 1.81 -5.44 32.28
C GLY A 63 1.34 -6.68 31.51
N GLN A 64 0.76 -7.67 32.21
CA GLN A 64 0.21 -8.86 31.56
C GLN A 64 -1.00 -8.54 30.68
N TYR A 65 -1.90 -7.67 31.12
CA TYR A 65 -3.03 -7.21 30.31
C TYR A 65 -2.54 -6.47 29.06
N LYS A 66 -1.58 -5.54 29.19
CA LYS A 66 -1.02 -4.82 28.04
C LYS A 66 -0.35 -5.78 27.05
N ALA A 67 0.42 -6.76 27.53
CA ALA A 67 1.03 -7.78 26.68
C ALA A 67 -0.01 -8.64 25.96
N LYS A 68 -1.08 -9.06 26.65
CA LYS A 68 -2.19 -9.83 26.05
C LYS A 68 -2.97 -8.98 25.04
N THR A 69 -3.25 -7.72 25.33
CA THR A 69 -3.94 -6.80 24.42
C THR A 69 -3.13 -6.59 23.13
N VAL A 70 -1.83 -6.35 23.24
CA VAL A 70 -0.95 -6.22 22.07
C VAL A 70 -0.91 -7.53 21.27
N MET A 71 -0.84 -8.69 21.94
CA MET A 71 -0.88 -10.00 21.29
C MET A 71 -2.20 -10.23 20.53
N PHE A 72 -3.35 -9.94 21.16
CA PHE A 72 -4.67 -10.02 20.51
C PHE A 72 -4.79 -9.06 19.34
N GLN A 73 -4.38 -7.80 19.51
CA GLN A 73 -4.44 -6.79 18.46
C GLN A 73 -3.56 -7.16 17.26
N THR A 74 -2.37 -7.70 17.52
CA THR A 74 -1.45 -8.18 16.47
C THR A 74 -2.03 -9.42 15.76
N THR A 75 -2.62 -10.35 16.51
CA THR A 75 -3.24 -11.56 15.95
C THR A 75 -4.46 -11.23 15.08
N LEU A 76 -5.33 -10.33 15.55
CA LEU A 76 -6.46 -9.84 14.77
C LEU A 76 -6.01 -9.11 13.50
N PHE A 77 -4.95 -8.31 13.60
CA PHE A 77 -4.37 -7.64 12.44
C PHE A 77 -3.84 -8.64 11.42
N LEU A 78 -3.11 -9.69 11.85
CA LEU A 78 -2.62 -10.76 10.97
C LEU A 78 -3.76 -11.56 10.33
N LEU A 79 -4.83 -11.85 11.07
CA LEU A 79 -6.01 -12.54 10.53
C LEU A 79 -6.79 -11.68 9.51
N ALA A 80 -6.98 -10.39 9.82
CA ALA A 80 -7.56 -9.43 8.89
C ALA A 80 -6.69 -9.29 7.63
N TRP A 81 -5.37 -9.30 7.81
CA TRP A 81 -4.41 -9.30 6.71
C TRP A 81 -4.50 -10.56 5.86
N TYR A 82 -4.54 -11.74 6.48
CA TYR A 82 -4.61 -13.02 5.80
C TYR A 82 -5.93 -13.20 5.02
N SER A 83 -7.06 -12.78 5.60
CA SER A 83 -8.35 -12.79 4.90
C SER A 83 -8.38 -11.80 3.73
N LEU A 84 -7.79 -10.62 3.90
CA LEU A 84 -7.63 -9.64 2.84
C LEU A 84 -6.76 -10.19 1.70
N THR A 85 -5.60 -10.79 2.02
CA THR A 85 -4.67 -11.33 1.01
C THR A 85 -5.21 -12.56 0.28
N THR A 86 -5.95 -13.43 0.95
CA THR A 86 -6.58 -14.60 0.32
C THR A 86 -7.71 -14.21 -0.62
N THR A 87 -8.57 -13.26 -0.20
CA THR A 87 -9.62 -12.70 -1.07
C THR A 87 -8.99 -11.98 -2.27
N LEU A 88 -7.93 -11.20 -2.02
CA LEU A 88 -7.13 -10.56 -3.06
C LEU A 88 -6.54 -11.56 -4.05
N PHE A 89 -5.99 -12.68 -3.56
CA PHE A 89 -5.38 -13.69 -4.41
C PHE A 89 -6.39 -14.40 -5.30
N GLN A 90 -7.58 -14.70 -4.78
CA GLN A 90 -8.69 -15.23 -5.57
C GLN A 90 -9.14 -14.23 -6.65
N ALA A 91 -9.13 -12.95 -6.31
CA ALA A 91 -9.56 -11.88 -7.22
C ALA A 91 -8.49 -11.61 -8.32
N VAL A 92 -7.20 -11.68 -8.00
CA VAL A 92 -6.10 -11.54 -8.98
C VAL A 92 -6.10 -12.67 -10.01
N GLN A 93 -6.56 -13.86 -9.63
CA GLN A 93 -6.78 -14.98 -10.54
C GLN A 93 -8.07 -14.86 -11.37
N SER A 94 -8.82 -13.76 -11.24
CA SER A 94 -9.99 -13.56 -12.09
C SER A 94 -9.59 -13.52 -13.56
N ASP A 95 -10.31 -14.29 -14.37
CA ASP A 95 -10.06 -14.38 -15.81
C ASP A 95 -10.10 -13.00 -16.48
N MET A 96 -10.95 -12.11 -15.99
CA MET A 96 -11.11 -10.76 -16.54
C MET A 96 -9.87 -9.88 -16.32
N PHE A 97 -9.25 -9.93 -15.13
CA PHE A 97 -8.01 -9.21 -14.86
C PHE A 97 -6.84 -9.78 -15.67
N LEU A 98 -6.77 -11.11 -15.79
CA LEU A 98 -5.71 -11.77 -16.57
C LEU A 98 -5.83 -11.45 -18.08
N VAL A 99 -7.04 -11.39 -18.63
CA VAL A 99 -7.28 -11.00 -20.02
C VAL A 99 -6.84 -9.55 -20.27
N ASP A 100 -7.24 -8.63 -19.40
CA ASP A 100 -6.88 -7.21 -19.51
C ASP A 100 -5.36 -6.98 -19.32
N CYS A 101 -4.74 -7.75 -18.42
CA CYS A 101 -3.29 -7.79 -18.21
C CYS A 101 -2.56 -8.28 -19.46
N LYS A 102 -3.02 -9.39 -20.05
CA LYS A 102 -2.47 -9.94 -21.29
C LYS A 102 -2.60 -8.95 -22.45
N SER A 103 -3.74 -8.26 -22.57
CA SER A 103 -3.94 -7.22 -23.58
C SER A 103 -2.92 -6.10 -23.40
N PHE A 104 -2.73 -5.61 -22.17
CA PHE A 104 -1.77 -4.54 -21.90
C PHE A 104 -0.34 -4.93 -22.30
N PHE A 105 0.11 -6.14 -21.92
CA PHE A 105 1.45 -6.60 -22.30
C PHE A 105 1.58 -6.87 -23.79
N ASN A 106 0.52 -7.32 -24.46
CA ASN A 106 0.51 -7.44 -25.91
C ASN A 106 0.60 -6.07 -26.60
N ASP A 107 -0.12 -5.06 -26.10
CA ASP A 107 -0.04 -3.69 -26.62
C ASP A 107 1.38 -3.13 -26.42
N LEU A 108 1.97 -3.34 -25.24
CA LEU A 108 3.36 -2.97 -24.95
C LEU A 108 4.36 -3.71 -25.87
N ALA A 109 4.15 -5.00 -26.10
CA ALA A 109 4.98 -5.79 -27.00
C ALA A 109 4.86 -5.30 -28.44
N SER A 110 3.65 -4.97 -28.91
CA SER A 110 3.41 -4.42 -30.25
C SER A 110 4.10 -3.05 -30.44
N PHE A 111 4.13 -2.24 -29.39
CA PHE A 111 4.85 -0.98 -29.37
C PHE A 111 6.35 -1.21 -29.52
N ILE A 112 6.92 -2.12 -28.74
CA ILE A 112 8.34 -2.52 -28.86
C ILE A 112 8.62 -3.08 -30.26
N GLN A 113 7.74 -3.91 -30.81
CA GLN A 113 7.87 -4.46 -32.16
C GLN A 113 7.86 -3.35 -33.23
N THR A 114 7.06 -2.30 -33.05
CA THR A 114 7.04 -1.15 -33.96
C THR A 114 8.39 -0.43 -33.99
N PHE A 115 9.03 -0.24 -32.83
CA PHE A 115 10.39 0.31 -32.74
C PHE A 115 11.43 -0.60 -33.40
N VAL A 116 11.30 -1.91 -33.21
CA VAL A 116 12.16 -2.89 -33.89
C VAL A 116 11.98 -2.83 -35.40
N GLY A 117 10.74 -2.70 -35.89
CA GLY A 117 10.44 -2.51 -37.31
C GLY A 117 11.11 -1.28 -37.90
N TRP A 118 10.97 -0.12 -37.26
CA TRP A 118 11.66 1.11 -37.68
C TRP A 118 13.19 0.97 -37.66
N THR A 119 13.73 0.19 -36.71
CA THR A 119 15.17 -0.10 -36.65
C THR A 119 15.63 -0.97 -37.82
N ILE A 120 14.83 -1.95 -38.23
CA ILE A 120 15.11 -2.81 -39.39
C ILE A 120 15.06 -1.98 -40.69
N ASP A 121 14.06 -1.11 -40.84
CA ASP A 121 13.92 -0.23 -42.02
C ASP A 121 15.09 0.78 -42.11
N ALA A 122 15.52 1.32 -40.97
CA ALA A 122 16.72 2.14 -40.87
C ALA A 122 17.98 1.35 -41.27
N GLY A 123 18.07 0.08 -40.88
CA GLY A 123 19.15 -0.82 -41.27
C GLY A 123 19.17 -1.09 -42.78
N HIS A 124 18.04 -1.37 -43.40
CA HIS A 124 17.96 -1.52 -44.86
C HIS A 124 18.42 -0.26 -45.60
N SER A 125 18.00 0.91 -45.13
CA SER A 125 18.41 2.20 -45.70
C SER A 125 19.93 2.43 -45.53
N ALA A 126 20.49 2.10 -44.38
CA ALA A 126 21.94 2.19 -44.12
C ALA A 126 22.75 1.20 -44.99
N ALA A 127 22.25 -0.03 -45.19
CA ALA A 127 22.88 -1.04 -46.03
C ALA A 127 22.92 -0.63 -47.51
N GLN A 128 21.86 0.03 -48.01
CA GLN A 128 21.81 0.56 -49.37
C GLN A 128 22.86 1.65 -49.62
N ILE A 129 23.22 2.44 -48.60
CA ILE A 129 24.26 3.45 -48.69
C ILE A 129 25.65 2.80 -48.60
N SER A 130 25.82 1.82 -47.72
CA SER A 130 27.08 1.11 -47.50
C SER A 130 27.53 0.26 -48.70
N THR A 131 26.61 -0.40 -49.39
CA THR A 131 26.91 -1.25 -50.57
C THR A 131 27.45 -0.47 -51.78
N LYS A 132 27.38 0.86 -51.78
CA LYS A 132 28.02 1.71 -52.79
C LYS A 132 29.54 1.83 -52.62
N ILE A 133 30.09 1.30 -51.52
CA ILE A 133 31.53 1.32 -51.22
C ILE A 133 32.15 -0.01 -51.71
N PRO A 134 33.17 0.01 -52.57
CA PRO A 134 33.71 -1.19 -53.21
C PRO A 134 34.50 -2.12 -52.27
N ASN A 135 34.88 -1.66 -51.08
CA ASN A 135 35.68 -2.43 -50.14
C ASN A 135 34.81 -2.98 -48.99
N ALA A 136 34.65 -4.30 -48.92
CA ALA A 136 33.71 -4.98 -48.03
C ALA A 136 33.96 -4.71 -46.53
N PHE A 137 35.23 -4.58 -46.13
CA PHE A 137 35.59 -4.28 -44.73
C PHE A 137 35.17 -2.85 -44.34
N ILE A 138 35.38 -1.90 -45.25
CA ILE A 138 35.02 -0.49 -45.05
C ILE A 138 33.50 -0.31 -45.12
N ALA A 139 32.83 -1.02 -46.02
CA ALA A 139 31.36 -1.03 -46.13
C ALA A 139 30.72 -1.51 -44.82
N GLY A 140 31.23 -2.58 -44.21
CA GLY A 140 30.77 -3.07 -42.91
C GLY A 140 30.90 -2.02 -41.79
N MET A 141 32.06 -1.35 -41.69
CA MET A 141 32.25 -0.28 -40.70
C MET A 141 31.31 0.90 -40.93
N VAL A 142 31.14 1.35 -42.17
CA VAL A 142 30.25 2.47 -42.53
C VAL A 142 28.77 2.13 -42.28
N TYR A 143 28.37 0.87 -42.49
CA TYR A 143 27.03 0.39 -42.17
C TYR A 143 26.72 0.53 -40.69
N TRP A 144 27.57 0.00 -39.81
CA TRP A 144 27.39 0.10 -38.35
C TRP A 144 27.40 1.56 -37.88
N LEU A 145 28.24 2.40 -38.47
CA LEU A 145 28.34 3.84 -38.15
C LEU A 145 27.07 4.60 -38.53
N LEU A 146 26.52 4.35 -39.73
CA LEU A 146 25.25 4.93 -40.19
C LEU A 146 24.06 4.43 -39.37
N LEU A 147 24.02 3.13 -39.04
CA LEU A 147 22.96 2.54 -38.24
C LEU A 147 22.91 3.19 -36.83
N ILE A 148 24.06 3.30 -36.16
CA ILE A 148 24.15 3.93 -34.84
C ILE A 148 23.77 5.42 -34.91
N LEU A 149 24.15 6.12 -36.00
CA LEU A 149 23.79 7.52 -36.20
C LEU A 149 22.26 7.69 -36.37
N ILE A 150 21.63 6.88 -37.22
CA ILE A 150 20.18 6.95 -37.51
C ILE A 150 19.37 6.55 -36.28
N VAL A 151 19.72 5.42 -35.65
CA VAL A 151 19.07 4.96 -34.41
C VAL A 151 19.31 5.97 -33.28
N GLY A 152 20.52 6.53 -33.17
CA GLY A 152 20.88 7.53 -32.17
C GLY A 152 20.07 8.82 -32.29
N ILE A 153 19.87 9.36 -33.51
CA ILE A 153 19.04 10.55 -33.76
C ILE A 153 17.56 10.25 -33.46
N CYS A 154 17.08 9.05 -33.81
CA CYS A 154 15.70 8.61 -33.55
C CYS A 154 15.43 8.45 -32.04
N MET A 155 16.38 7.87 -31.30
CA MET A 155 16.33 7.69 -29.85
C MET A 155 16.53 9.01 -29.08
N ALA A 156 17.33 9.94 -29.60
CA ALA A 156 17.60 11.22 -28.96
C ALA A 156 16.39 12.18 -28.98
N GLY A 157 15.53 12.09 -30.00
CA GLY A 157 14.36 12.96 -30.13
C GLY A 157 13.22 12.64 -29.15
N THR A 158 13.04 11.37 -28.77
CA THR A 158 11.90 10.92 -27.94
C THR A 158 12.33 10.25 -26.63
N GLY A 159 13.49 9.59 -26.60
CA GLY A 159 13.94 8.77 -25.47
C GLY A 159 14.74 9.54 -24.41
N MET A 160 15.54 10.55 -24.79
CA MET A 160 16.49 11.15 -23.84
C MET A 160 15.81 11.94 -22.71
N LEU A 161 14.68 12.61 -22.99
CA LEU A 161 13.87 13.28 -21.97
C LEU A 161 13.08 12.28 -21.12
N ALA A 162 12.52 11.22 -21.72
CA ALA A 162 11.81 10.17 -21.00
C ALA A 162 12.76 9.41 -20.05
N ILE A 163 13.95 9.03 -20.52
CA ILE A 163 14.99 8.34 -19.74
C ILE A 163 15.47 9.20 -18.58
N LEU A 164 15.64 10.52 -18.76
CA LEU A 164 16.02 11.42 -17.67
C LEU A 164 14.91 11.55 -16.62
N ILE A 165 13.64 11.61 -17.03
CA ILE A 165 12.49 11.61 -16.11
C ILE A 165 12.38 10.26 -15.39
N GLU A 166 12.51 9.15 -16.12
CA GLU A 166 12.46 7.79 -15.60
C GLU A 166 13.59 7.51 -14.61
N ILE A 167 14.85 7.86 -14.90
CA ILE A 167 15.97 7.68 -13.97
C ILE A 167 15.73 8.47 -12.68
N LYS A 168 15.26 9.72 -12.80
CA LYS A 168 14.94 10.56 -11.63
C LYS A 168 13.78 9.97 -10.83
N VAL A 169 12.75 9.45 -11.50
CA VAL A 169 11.61 8.77 -10.87
C VAL A 169 12.06 7.47 -10.20
N ILE A 170 12.91 6.67 -10.84
CA ILE A 170 13.43 5.40 -10.31
C ILE A 170 14.31 5.64 -9.08
N GLU A 171 15.19 6.65 -9.10
CA GLU A 171 16.03 7.00 -7.96
C GLU A 171 15.20 7.50 -6.77
N LEU A 172 14.15 8.28 -7.05
CA LEU A 172 13.15 8.73 -6.09
C LEU A 172 12.32 7.55 -5.54
N TYR A 173 11.98 6.60 -6.40
CA TYR A 173 11.29 5.35 -6.04
C TYR A 173 12.20 4.55 -5.09
N LYS A 174 13.45 4.33 -5.45
CA LYS A 174 14.40 3.49 -4.71
C LYS A 174 14.67 4.02 -3.29
N LYS A 175 14.69 5.34 -3.12
CA LYS A 175 14.90 5.98 -1.81
C LYS A 175 13.65 5.94 -0.90
N ASN A 176 12.46 5.70 -1.46
CA ASN A 176 11.17 5.86 -0.76
C ASN A 176 10.25 4.62 -0.80
N CYS A 177 10.51 3.61 -1.63
CA CYS A 177 9.58 2.52 -1.98
C CYS A 177 9.78 1.20 -1.25
N TRP A 178 10.53 1.20 -0.16
CA TRP A 178 10.52 0.09 0.80
C TRP A 178 9.74 0.42 2.07
N ASP A 179 8.89 1.44 2.01
CA ASP A 179 8.02 1.78 3.12
C ASP A 179 6.76 0.91 3.10
N VAL A 180 6.48 0.24 4.22
CA VAL A 180 5.35 -0.70 4.41
C VAL A 180 4.02 -0.05 4.00
N ILE A 181 3.91 1.26 4.16
CA ILE A 181 2.73 2.06 3.77
C ILE A 181 2.50 2.05 2.25
N THR A 182 3.54 2.17 1.43
CA THR A 182 3.40 2.12 -0.04
C THR A 182 2.99 0.72 -0.48
N LEU A 183 3.58 -0.31 0.12
CA LEU A 183 3.25 -1.71 -0.18
C LEU A 183 1.78 -2.02 0.18
N LEU A 184 1.33 -1.55 1.34
CA LEU A 184 -0.06 -1.61 1.77
C LEU A 184 -1.00 -0.89 0.78
N MET A 185 -0.63 0.30 0.32
CA MET A 185 -1.44 1.08 -0.62
C MET A 185 -1.56 0.41 -1.98
N ILE A 186 -0.47 -0.18 -2.48
CA ILE A 186 -0.48 -0.98 -3.73
C ILE A 186 -1.45 -2.15 -3.56
N LEU A 187 -1.35 -2.91 -2.46
CA LEU A 187 -2.22 -4.05 -2.17
C LEU A 187 -3.69 -3.66 -2.08
N THR A 188 -4.04 -2.60 -1.36
CA THR A 188 -5.44 -2.14 -1.24
C THR A 188 -5.96 -1.57 -2.55
N SER A 189 -5.13 -0.88 -3.33
CA SER A 189 -5.52 -0.35 -4.64
C SER A 189 -5.79 -1.48 -5.65
N VAL A 190 -4.95 -2.53 -5.66
CA VAL A 190 -5.22 -3.75 -6.43
C VAL A 190 -6.57 -4.35 -6.00
N ALA A 191 -6.85 -4.41 -4.69
CA ALA A 191 -8.12 -4.92 -4.18
C ALA A 191 -9.33 -4.17 -4.73
N ILE A 192 -9.28 -2.83 -4.69
CA ILE A 192 -10.36 -1.95 -5.14
C ILE A 192 -10.57 -2.10 -6.65
N VAL A 193 -9.48 -2.08 -7.43
CA VAL A 193 -9.55 -2.21 -8.90
C VAL A 193 -10.15 -3.55 -9.30
N ILE A 194 -9.86 -4.63 -8.56
CA ILE A 194 -10.43 -5.94 -8.88
C ILE A 194 -11.90 -6.04 -8.42
N TYR A 195 -12.21 -5.67 -7.18
CA TYR A 195 -13.58 -5.75 -6.65
C TYR A 195 -14.57 -4.91 -7.46
N PHE A 196 -14.16 -3.71 -7.85
CA PHE A 196 -14.97 -2.84 -8.69
C PHE A 196 -14.66 -2.98 -10.18
N GLY A 197 -13.88 -3.99 -10.59
CA GLY A 197 -13.34 -4.08 -11.95
C GLY A 197 -14.42 -4.05 -13.02
N GLU A 198 -15.47 -4.86 -12.85
CA GLU A 198 -16.62 -4.87 -13.76
C GLU A 198 -17.36 -3.53 -13.81
N SER A 199 -17.57 -2.92 -12.65
CA SER A 199 -18.26 -1.63 -12.53
C SER A 199 -17.44 -0.50 -13.16
N ILE A 200 -16.12 -0.50 -12.92
CA ILE A 200 -15.18 0.46 -13.50
C ILE A 200 -15.15 0.29 -15.02
N LYS A 201 -15.08 -0.95 -15.53
CA LYS A 201 -15.05 -1.22 -16.98
C LYS A 201 -16.33 -0.78 -17.70
N LYS A 202 -17.48 -0.82 -17.03
CA LYS A 202 -18.76 -0.30 -17.54
C LYS A 202 -18.78 1.24 -17.63
N VAL A 203 -18.10 1.92 -16.71
CA VAL A 203 -18.06 3.40 -16.65
C VAL A 203 -16.92 3.97 -17.52
N LEU A 204 -15.77 3.32 -17.48
CA LEU A 204 -14.54 3.65 -18.16
C LEU A 204 -14.16 2.45 -19.03
N SER A 205 -14.36 2.57 -20.34
CA SER A 205 -13.94 1.56 -21.34
C SER A 205 -12.40 1.54 -21.54
N VAL A 206 -11.66 1.62 -20.44
CA VAL A 206 -10.20 1.73 -20.38
C VAL A 206 -9.67 0.49 -19.66
N ASN A 207 -8.47 0.05 -20.03
CA ASN A 207 -7.86 -1.13 -19.44
C ASN A 207 -7.64 -0.94 -17.93
N LEU A 208 -8.16 -1.87 -17.11
CA LEU A 208 -8.08 -1.84 -15.64
C LEU A 208 -6.63 -1.80 -15.14
N LEU A 209 -5.74 -2.50 -15.83
CA LEU A 209 -4.31 -2.50 -15.50
C LEU A 209 -3.68 -1.11 -15.75
N LEU A 210 -4.08 -0.44 -16.84
CA LEU A 210 -3.60 0.91 -17.16
C LEU A 210 -4.07 1.92 -16.10
N LEU A 211 -5.35 1.88 -15.71
CA LEU A 211 -5.90 2.72 -14.65
C LEU A 211 -5.17 2.49 -13.32
N PHE A 212 -4.89 1.22 -12.98
CA PHE A 212 -4.11 0.87 -11.81
C PHE A 212 -2.71 1.51 -11.84
N VAL A 213 -1.95 1.32 -12.92
CA VAL A 213 -0.59 1.88 -13.06
C VAL A 213 -0.61 3.42 -12.98
N LEU A 214 -1.58 4.07 -13.63
CA LEU A 214 -1.73 5.53 -13.57
C LEU A 214 -2.04 6.02 -12.15
N SER A 215 -2.94 5.34 -11.43
CA SER A 215 -3.27 5.69 -10.05
C SER A 215 -2.07 5.56 -9.10
N GLN A 216 -1.25 4.51 -9.27
CA GLN A 216 -0.04 4.32 -8.48
C GLN A 216 1.03 5.37 -8.81
N GLY A 217 1.21 5.67 -10.10
CA GLY A 217 2.10 6.74 -10.55
C GLY A 217 1.72 8.10 -9.97
N ALA A 218 0.43 8.44 -9.99
CA ALA A 218 -0.09 9.67 -9.40
C ALA A 218 0.10 9.71 -7.88
N TYR A 219 -0.21 8.62 -7.17
CA TYR A 219 -0.01 8.53 -5.71
C TYR A 219 1.44 8.74 -5.31
N VAL A 220 2.38 8.06 -5.96
CA VAL A 220 3.81 8.20 -5.68
C VAL A 220 4.31 9.60 -6.06
N GLY A 221 3.84 10.14 -7.19
CA GLY A 221 4.14 11.50 -7.63
C GLY A 221 3.72 12.55 -6.61
N ILE A 222 2.48 12.47 -6.10
CA ILE A 222 1.94 13.37 -5.08
C ILE A 222 2.71 13.22 -3.77
N ARG A 223 2.94 11.98 -3.31
CA ARG A 223 3.68 11.71 -2.06
C ARG A 223 5.08 12.30 -2.13
N CYS A 224 5.75 12.17 -3.27
CA CYS A 224 7.07 12.73 -3.43
C CYS A 224 7.07 14.26 -3.56
N TYR A 225 6.08 14.82 -4.27
CA TYR A 225 5.90 16.27 -4.33
C TYR A 225 5.71 16.87 -2.94
N LEU A 226 4.87 16.26 -2.10
CA LEU A 226 4.66 16.66 -0.71
C LEU A 226 5.93 16.58 0.12
N LYS A 227 6.73 15.52 -0.05
CA LYS A 227 8.00 15.36 0.67
C LYS A 227 9.01 16.46 0.29
N VAL A 228 9.17 16.73 -1.00
CA VAL A 228 10.04 17.81 -1.51
C VAL A 228 9.55 19.19 -1.06
N TRP A 229 8.23 19.39 -1.01
CA TRP A 229 7.64 20.64 -0.55
C TRP A 229 7.83 20.86 0.96
N LEU A 230 7.65 19.81 1.77
CA LEU A 230 7.90 19.85 3.22
C LEU A 230 9.38 20.14 3.54
N GLU A 231 10.30 19.57 2.76
CA GLU A 231 11.75 19.75 2.95
C GLU A 231 12.24 21.14 2.51
N LYS A 232 11.47 21.84 1.66
CA LYS A 232 11.72 23.22 1.24
C LYS A 232 11.09 24.29 2.11
N ARG A 233 10.29 23.94 3.13
CA ARG A 233 9.77 24.91 4.11
C ARG A 233 10.94 25.32 5.03
N PRO A 234 11.42 26.56 5.01
CA PRO A 234 12.30 27.04 6.06
C PRO A 234 11.47 27.07 7.35
N TYR A 235 11.99 26.41 8.40
CA TYR A 235 11.45 26.49 9.75
C TYR A 235 11.59 27.90 10.31
#